data_AF-A0A8D2MC21-F1
#
_entry.id   AF-A0A8D2MC21-F1
#
_cell.length_a   1.000
_cell.length_b   1.000
_cell.length_c   1.000
_cell.angle_alpha   90.00
_cell.angle_beta   90.00
_cell.angle_gamma   90.00
#
_symmetry.space_group_name_H-M   'P 1'
#
loop_
_entity.id
_entity.type
_entity.pdbx_description
1 polymer ?
#
loop_
_entity_poly.entity_id
_entity_poly.type
_entity_poly.pdbx_seq_one_letter_code
_entity_poly.pdbx_strand_id
1 'polypeptide(L)'
;METFGVKYRDAFTYVQERRFCINPNAGFVHQLQEYEAIYLAKLTIQMMSPLQLERSLSVPPGSTGSLKRMHEEDEDLGTMQVAAAQNG
;
A
#
# COMPACT_ATOMS: atom_id res chain seq x y z
N MET A 1 -7.10 -2.57 18.58
CA MET A 1 -7.10 -1.76 17.35
C MET A 1 -8.46 -1.13 17.15
N GLU A 2 -9.44 -1.81 16.55
CA GLU A 2 -10.77 -1.24 16.19
C GLU A 2 -11.45 -0.42 17.31
N THR A 3 -11.65 -1.01 18.49
CA THR A 3 -12.34 -0.33 19.62
C THR A 3 -11.61 0.91 20.14
N PHE A 4 -10.28 0.92 20.07
CA PHE A 4 -9.45 1.98 20.66
C PHE A 4 -8.85 2.91 19.62
N GLY A 5 -9.10 2.69 18.33
CA GLY A 5 -8.52 3.48 17.24
C GLY A 5 -6.98 3.44 17.16
N VAL A 6 -6.35 2.42 17.75
CA VAL A 6 -4.89 2.26 17.74
C VAL A 6 -4.42 1.43 16.56
N LYS A 7 -3.27 1.81 15.99
CA LYS A 7 -2.65 1.09 14.87
C LYS A 7 -2.15 -0.29 15.27
N TYR A 8 -1.92 -1.16 14.29
CA TYR A 8 -1.35 -2.49 14.54
C TYR A 8 -0.06 -2.44 15.34
N ARG A 9 0.90 -1.60 14.94
CA ARG A 9 2.20 -1.50 15.59
C ARG A 9 2.07 -1.12 17.07
N ASP A 10 1.30 -0.08 17.36
CA ASP A 10 1.13 0.41 18.73
C ASP A 10 0.38 -0.60 19.60
N ALA A 11 -0.63 -1.27 19.05
CA ALA A 11 -1.35 -2.33 19.74
C ALA A 11 -0.44 -3.53 20.04
N PHE A 12 0.40 -3.94 19.09
CA PHE A 12 1.33 -5.04 19.25
C PHE A 12 2.33 -4.75 20.37
N THR A 13 2.99 -3.58 20.31
CA THR A 13 3.92 -3.11 21.36
C THR A 13 3.23 -3.08 22.73
N TYR A 14 2.05 -2.47 22.83
CA TYR A 14 1.30 -2.36 24.08
C TYR A 14 1.02 -3.71 24.74
N VAL A 15 0.64 -4.73 23.95
CA VAL A 15 0.35 -6.07 24.47
C VAL A 15 1.66 -6.80 24.80
N GLN A 16 2.70 -6.67 23.98
CA GLN A 16 3.99 -7.32 24.20
C GLN A 16 4.66 -6.82 25.48
N GLU A 17 4.61 -5.51 25.76
CA GLU A 17 5.12 -4.94 27.02
C GLU A 17 4.46 -5.54 28.27
N ARG A 18 3.18 -5.94 28.18
CA ARG A 18 2.43 -6.57 29.29
C ARG A 18 2.59 -8.08 29.33
N ARG A 19 2.86 -8.70 28.18
CA ARG A 19 3.02 -10.15 28.02
C ARG A 19 4.16 -10.39 27.03
N PHE A 20 5.39 -10.34 27.51
CA PHE A 20 6.60 -10.41 26.68
C PHE A 20 6.67 -11.65 25.79
N CYS A 21 6.07 -12.76 26.22
CA CYS A 21 6.10 -14.04 25.54
C CYS A 21 5.09 -14.17 24.40
N ILE A 22 4.29 -13.14 24.09
CA ILE A 22 3.46 -13.19 22.89
C ILE A 22 4.36 -13.29 21.66
N ASN A 23 4.06 -14.26 20.80
CA ASN A 23 4.76 -14.47 19.54
C ASN A 23 3.75 -14.98 18.51
N PRO A 24 2.92 -14.09 17.93
CA PRO A 24 2.00 -14.50 16.89
C PRO A 24 2.78 -15.05 15.69
N ASN A 25 2.23 -16.06 15.01
CA ASN A 25 2.82 -16.54 13.77
C ASN A 25 2.73 -15.46 12.67
N ALA A 26 3.61 -15.54 11.66
CA ALA A 26 3.66 -14.57 10.57
C ALA A 26 2.33 -14.41 9.83
N GLY A 27 1.57 -15.50 9.66
CA GLY A 27 0.24 -15.46 9.05
C GLY A 27 -0.74 -14.63 9.87
N PHE A 28 -0.73 -14.78 11.19
CA PHE A 28 -1.58 -14.00 12.08
C PHE A 28 -1.14 -12.53 12.14
N VAL A 29 0.16 -12.24 12.06
CA VAL A 29 0.67 -10.87 11.91
C VAL A 29 0.12 -10.21 10.65
N HIS A 30 0.20 -10.88 9.50
CA HIS A 30 -0.38 -10.36 8.26
C HIS A 30 -1.89 -10.16 8.38
N GLN A 31 -2.63 -11.11 8.96
CA GLN A 31 -4.06 -10.96 9.18
C GLN A 31 -4.40 -9.73 10.03
N LEU A 32 -3.62 -9.42 11.06
CA LEU A 32 -3.83 -8.23 11.89
C LEU A 32 -3.55 -6.93 11.12
N GLN A 33 -2.55 -6.92 10.22
CA GLN A 33 -2.25 -5.79 9.35
C GLN A 33 -3.35 -5.57 8.30
N GLU A 34 -3.82 -6.63 7.64
CA GLU A 34 -4.94 -6.56 6.69
C GLU A 34 -6.23 -6.12 7.37
N TYR A 35 -6.50 -6.65 8.56
CA TYR A 35 -7.65 -6.26 9.36
C TYR A 35 -7.65 -4.75 9.67
N GLU A 36 -6.48 -4.13 9.87
CA GLU A 36 -6.35 -2.68 10.05
C GLU A 36 -6.92 -1.91 8.86
N ALA A 37 -6.49 -2.25 7.64
CA ALA A 37 -7.00 -1.61 6.43
C ALA A 37 -8.52 -1.82 6.27
N ILE A 38 -9.00 -3.04 6.52
CA ILE A 38 -10.42 -3.40 6.38
C ILE A 38 -11.30 -2.58 7.34
N TYR A 39 -10.96 -2.52 8.63
CA TYR A 39 -11.82 -1.81 9.57
C TYR A 39 -11.77 -0.29 9.36
N LEU A 40 -10.62 0.28 8.94
CA LEU A 40 -10.52 1.70 8.61
C LEU A 40 -11.35 2.07 7.38
N ALA A 41 -11.36 1.22 6.36
CA ALA A 41 -12.23 1.41 5.20
C ALA A 41 -13.71 1.36 5.61
N LYS A 42 -14.10 0.38 6.43
CA LYS A 42 -15.47 0.27 6.97
C LYS A 42 -15.87 1.53 7.74
N LEU A 43 -15.01 2.02 8.62
CA LEU A 43 -15.25 3.24 9.39
C LEU A 43 -15.37 4.47 8.47
N THR A 44 -14.51 4.57 7.45
CA THR A 44 -14.53 5.66 6.48
C THR A 44 -15.88 5.73 5.75
N ILE A 45 -16.38 4.58 5.28
CA ILE A 45 -17.69 4.49 4.62
C ILE A 45 -18.82 4.91 5.57
N GLN A 46 -18.75 4.49 6.84
CA GLN A 46 -19.75 4.87 7.86
C GLN A 46 -19.75 6.36 8.18
N MET A 47 -18.60 7.03 8.05
CA MET A 47 -18.46 8.47 8.33
C MET A 47 -18.79 9.36 7.12
N MET A 48 -18.82 8.80 5.90
CA MET A 48 -19.19 9.54 4.69
C MET A 48 -20.69 9.81 4.64
N SER A 49 -21.07 10.99 4.14
CA SER A 49 -22.48 11.27 3.86
C SER A 49 -22.95 10.50 2.62
N PRO A 50 -24.24 10.15 2.51
CA PRO A 50 -24.77 9.40 1.36
C PRO A 50 -24.46 10.05 0.02
N LEU A 51 -24.47 11.39 -0.06
CA LEU A 51 -24.16 12.15 -1.27
C LEU A 51 -22.67 12.05 -1.67
N GLN A 52 -21.76 11.97 -0.70
CA GLN A 52 -20.33 11.80 -0.99
C GLN A 52 -20.04 10.39 -1.51
N LEU A 53 -20.73 9.38 -0.98
CA LEU A 53 -20.58 8.00 -1.42
C LEU A 53 -21.03 7.82 -2.89
N GLU A 54 -22.19 8.38 -3.26
CA GLU A 54 -22.69 8.39 -4.64
C GLU A 54 -21.69 9.04 -5.62
N ARG A 55 -21.12 10.20 -5.24
CA ARG A 55 -20.14 10.92 -6.07
C ARG A 55 -18.85 10.14 -6.28
N SER A 56 -18.40 9.37 -5.28
CA SER A 56 -17.20 8.54 -5.41
C SER A 56 -17.40 7.33 -6.32
N LEU A 57 -18.65 6.84 -6.47
CA LEU A 57 -18.99 5.68 -7.29
C LEU A 57 -19.41 6.05 -8.73
N SER A 58 -19.77 7.31 -8.98
CA SER A 58 -20.12 7.77 -10.32
C SER A 58 -18.90 7.72 -11.25
N VAL A 59 -18.83 6.72 -12.12
CA VAL A 59 -17.89 6.68 -13.25
C VAL A 59 -18.38 7.69 -14.29
N PRO A 60 -17.57 8.69 -14.70
CA PRO A 60 -17.98 9.61 -15.75
C PRO A 60 -18.25 8.83 -17.05
N PRO A 61 -19.39 9.06 -17.73
CA PRO A 61 -19.68 8.43 -19.01
C PRO A 61 -18.63 8.92 -20.03
N GLY A 62 -17.67 8.05 -20.37
CA GLY A 62 -16.58 8.36 -21.30
C GLY A 62 -15.24 7.68 -21.00
N SER A 63 -15.02 7.10 -19.81
CA SER A 63 -13.76 6.40 -19.49
C SER A 63 -13.78 4.92 -19.90
N THR A 64 -13.95 4.64 -21.19
CA THR A 64 -13.52 3.35 -21.76
C THR A 64 -12.05 3.47 -22.17
N GLY A 65 -11.12 3.00 -21.35
CA GLY A 65 -9.71 3.03 -21.70
C GLY A 65 -8.86 2.21 -20.76
N SER A 66 -8.39 1.05 -21.21
CA SER A 66 -7.34 0.25 -20.57
C SER A 66 -6.17 1.12 -20.09
N LEU A 67 -5.90 1.14 -18.78
CA LEU A 67 -4.54 1.47 -18.30
C LEU A 67 -3.62 0.30 -18.68
N LYS A 68 -3.08 0.32 -19.89
CA LYS A 68 -1.90 -0.49 -20.23
C LYS A 68 -0.71 0.11 -19.48
N ARG A 69 0.03 -0.71 -18.73
CA ARG A 69 1.39 -0.37 -18.28
C ARG A 69 2.15 0.15 -19.50
N MET A 70 2.59 1.41 -19.47
CA MET A 70 3.57 1.88 -20.44
C MET A 70 4.85 1.10 -20.19
N HIS A 71 5.17 0.20 -21.12
CA HIS A 71 6.50 -0.40 -21.23
C HIS A 71 7.32 0.64 -21.97
N GLU A 72 8.21 1.34 -21.28
CA GLU A 72 9.16 2.24 -21.92
C GLU A 72 10.25 1.35 -22.53
N GLU A 73 10.27 1.29 -23.87
CA GLU A 73 11.32 0.64 -24.64
C GLU A 73 12.53 1.59 -24.63
N ASP A 74 13.52 1.32 -23.77
CA ASP A 74 14.83 1.99 -23.79
C ASP A 74 15.59 1.53 -25.05
N GLU A 75 15.37 2.19 -26.19
CA GLU A 75 16.27 2.13 -27.34
C GLU A 75 17.16 3.39 -27.40
N ASP A 76 18.47 3.11 -27.43
CA ASP A 76 19.58 3.96 -27.87
C ASP A 76 20.14 5.02 -26.90
N LEU A 77 21.03 4.58 -26.00
CA LEU A 77 22.13 5.43 -25.55
C LEU A 77 23.37 5.13 -26.40
N GLY A 78 23.46 5.86 -27.52
CA GLY A 78 24.61 5.87 -28.40
C GLY A 78 25.95 6.13 -27.69
N THR A 79 26.96 5.40 -28.15
CA THR A 79 28.38 5.77 -28.26
C THR A 79 29.04 6.40 -27.03
N MET A 80 29.49 5.56 -26.08
CA MET A 80 30.62 5.92 -25.22
C MET A 80 31.90 5.29 -25.78
N GLN A 81 32.66 6.13 -26.47
CA GLN A 81 33.99 5.88 -27.01
C GLN A 81 34.97 5.55 -25.87
N VAL A 82 35.45 4.30 -25.79
CA VAL A 82 36.53 3.91 -24.88
C VAL A 82 37.86 4.09 -25.60
N ALA A 83 38.49 5.25 -25.43
CA ALA A 83 39.92 5.40 -25.66
C ALA A 83 40.63 5.12 -24.33
N ALA A 84 41.26 3.95 -24.22
CA ALA A 84 42.23 3.67 -23.16
C ALA A 84 43.56 3.29 -23.81
N ALA A 85 44.57 4.10 -23.50
CA ALA A 85 45.88 4.13 -24.10
C ALA A 85 46.69 2.85 -23.84
N GLN A 86 47.53 2.53 -24.83
CA GLN A 86 48.76 1.77 -24.63
C GLN A 86 49.61 2.42 -23.53
N ASN A 87 50.31 1.62 -22.73
CA ASN A 87 51.73 1.75 -22.34
C ASN A 87 52.02 0.98 -21.05
N GLY A 88 53.03 0.10 -21.09
CA GLY A 88 53.65 -0.53 -19.92
C GLY A 88 53.94 -2.00 -20.09
#